data_AF-I4CB34-F1
#
_entry.id   AF-I4CB34-F1
#
_cell.length_a   1.000
_cell.length_b   1.000
_cell.length_c   1.000
_cell.angle_alpha   90.00
_cell.angle_beta   90.00
_cell.angle_gamma   90.00
#
_symmetry.space_group_name_H-M   'P 1'
#
loop_
_entity.id
_entity.type
_entity.pdbx_description
1 polymer ?
#
loop_
_entity_poly.entity_id
_entity_poly.type
_entity_poly.pdbx_seq_one_letter_code
_entity_poly.pdbx_strand_id
1 'polypeptide(L)'
;MNLPCPICISEERNIDGYDLILVLGLMKEYNWKEIWRKYQPEDNSSEAVSMYYQAENYFLELHIQKMQRIILSEKFNTNPFFMQQVIQRITASHHHDLILRKIRQQGLDGGENPICLSCSMGNIIVDLIVNRNESIPKLAKPKRGTSRIESLENRPLDVYDLSSALYLCQQNLTESLFRRYAVPDAKKEGSDKRVRISTRLGHYDVVLSFKCIDTNREMVVPPPGNASVATIHQVIQRMNFRHAPRLIHQELEAVGLSVTLEEVETGFSLRRFINNTALRVDFLPHD
;
A
#
# COMPACT_ATOMS: atom_id res chain seq x y z
N MET A 1 -11.56 -23.08 -6.16
CA MET A 1 -12.54 -21.97 -6.15
C MET A 1 -12.78 -21.60 -4.70
N ASN A 2 -12.51 -20.34 -4.33
CA ASN A 2 -12.81 -19.85 -2.98
C ASN A 2 -14.34 -19.74 -2.84
N LEU A 3 -14.91 -20.30 -1.76
CA LEU A 3 -16.27 -19.97 -1.37
C LEU A 3 -16.36 -18.45 -1.13
N PRO A 4 -17.47 -17.78 -1.52
CA PRO A 4 -17.61 -16.35 -1.32
C PRO A 4 -17.55 -16.04 0.18
N CYS A 5 -16.53 -15.29 0.60
CA CYS A 5 -16.39 -14.84 1.99
C CYS A 5 -17.22 -13.56 2.23
N PRO A 6 -17.50 -13.19 3.50
CA PRO A 6 -18.38 -12.07 3.83
C PRO A 6 -18.05 -10.77 3.12
N ILE A 7 -16.76 -10.42 3.00
CA ILE A 7 -16.35 -9.19 2.32
C ILE A 7 -16.67 -9.20 0.82
N CYS A 8 -16.55 -10.36 0.16
CA CYS A 8 -16.87 -10.51 -1.26
C CYS A 8 -18.36 -10.30 -1.51
N ILE A 9 -19.19 -10.80 -0.59
CA ILE A 9 -20.64 -10.65 -0.65
C ILE A 9 -21.02 -9.18 -0.38
N SER A 10 -20.49 -8.57 0.68
CA SER A 10 -20.85 -7.21 1.07
C SER A 10 -20.40 -6.15 0.08
N GLU A 11 -19.26 -6.34 -0.57
CA GLU A 11 -18.68 -5.36 -1.51
C GLU A 11 -18.91 -5.74 -2.99
N GLU A 12 -19.59 -6.87 -3.25
CA GLU A 12 -19.90 -7.40 -4.59
C GLU A 12 -18.66 -7.51 -5.50
N ARG A 13 -17.55 -8.02 -4.93
CA ARG A 13 -16.28 -8.17 -5.64
C ARG A 13 -15.52 -9.41 -5.19
N ASN A 14 -14.55 -9.83 -6.00
CA ASN A 14 -13.62 -10.89 -5.61
C ASN A 14 -12.48 -10.35 -4.74
N ILE A 15 -11.79 -11.28 -4.07
CA ILE A 15 -10.53 -11.01 -3.39
C ILE A 15 -9.49 -10.53 -4.39
N ASP A 16 -8.76 -9.48 -4.04
CA ASP A 16 -7.66 -8.96 -4.83
C ASP A 16 -6.48 -8.50 -3.96
N GLY A 17 -5.48 -7.86 -4.58
CA GLY A 17 -4.29 -7.40 -3.87
C GLY A 17 -4.57 -6.35 -2.77
N TYR A 18 -5.70 -5.63 -2.81
CA TYR A 18 -6.12 -4.75 -1.72
C TYR A 18 -6.31 -5.57 -0.44
N ASP A 19 -7.00 -6.69 -0.55
CA ASP A 19 -7.33 -7.53 0.61
C ASP A 19 -6.08 -8.17 1.19
N LEU A 20 -5.16 -8.65 0.35
CA LEU A 20 -3.89 -9.21 0.81
C LEU A 20 -3.10 -8.15 1.62
N ILE A 21 -3.07 -6.90 1.15
CA ILE A 21 -2.43 -5.79 1.87
C ILE A 21 -3.18 -5.48 3.16
N LEU A 22 -4.51 -5.39 3.14
CA LEU A 22 -5.34 -5.08 4.30
C LEU A 22 -5.17 -6.11 5.42
N VAL A 23 -5.19 -7.39 5.06
CA VAL A 23 -5.00 -8.51 5.97
C VAL A 23 -3.65 -8.44 6.68
N LEU A 24 -2.56 -8.20 5.95
CA LEU A 24 -1.26 -7.99 6.56
C LEU A 24 -1.21 -6.72 7.43
N GLY A 25 -2.06 -5.72 7.15
CA GLY A 25 -2.24 -4.53 7.96
C GLY A 25 -2.85 -4.86 9.31
N LEU A 26 -3.96 -5.61 9.30
CA LEU A 26 -4.64 -6.10 10.49
C LEU A 26 -3.71 -6.99 11.34
N MET A 27 -2.85 -7.79 10.71
CA MET A 27 -1.83 -8.57 11.41
C MET A 27 -0.85 -7.70 12.21
N LYS A 28 -0.38 -6.59 11.64
CA LYS A 28 0.52 -5.64 12.34
C LYS A 28 -0.14 -4.98 13.55
N GLU A 29 -1.45 -4.76 13.46
CA GLU A 29 -2.27 -4.14 14.51
C GLU A 29 -2.76 -5.15 15.56
N TYR A 30 -2.34 -6.40 15.45
CA TYR A 30 -2.78 -7.48 16.32
C TYR A 30 -4.31 -7.68 16.30
N ASN A 31 -4.96 -7.35 15.18
CA ASN A 31 -6.40 -7.42 14.98
C ASN A 31 -6.81 -8.63 14.13
N TRP A 32 -6.38 -9.82 14.57
CA TRP A 32 -6.68 -11.08 13.87
C TRP A 32 -8.18 -11.36 13.78
N LYS A 33 -8.96 -11.11 14.84
CA LYS A 33 -10.41 -11.41 14.85
C LYS A 33 -11.14 -10.81 13.64
N GLU A 34 -10.73 -9.61 13.24
CA GLU A 34 -11.27 -8.91 12.09
C GLU A 34 -10.98 -9.61 10.75
N ILE A 35 -9.83 -10.29 10.64
CA ILE A 35 -9.47 -11.08 9.46
C ILE A 35 -10.45 -12.24 9.28
N TRP A 36 -10.67 -13.05 10.32
CA TRP A 36 -11.63 -14.16 10.23
C TRP A 36 -13.04 -13.64 10.00
N ARG A 37 -13.47 -12.57 10.69
CA ARG A 37 -14.80 -11.96 10.49
C ARG A 37 -15.07 -11.56 9.04
N LYS A 38 -14.05 -11.04 8.33
CA LYS A 38 -14.20 -10.55 6.95
C LYS A 38 -13.97 -11.63 5.89
N TYR A 39 -13.01 -12.53 6.13
CA TYR A 39 -12.43 -13.38 5.09
C TYR A 39 -12.70 -14.88 5.28
N GLN A 40 -13.24 -15.31 6.43
CA GLN A 40 -13.67 -16.69 6.65
C GLN A 40 -15.10 -16.88 6.11
N PRO A 41 -15.35 -17.83 5.21
CA PRO A 41 -16.72 -18.20 4.81
C PRO A 41 -17.53 -18.70 6.02
N GLU A 42 -18.81 -18.34 6.11
CA GLU A 42 -19.68 -18.66 7.27
C GLU A 42 -19.78 -20.17 7.55
N ASP A 43 -19.73 -20.99 6.51
CA ASP A 43 -19.81 -22.45 6.61
C ASP A 43 -18.48 -23.14 6.98
N ASN A 44 -17.41 -22.38 7.19
CA ASN A 44 -16.07 -22.93 7.35
C ASN A 44 -15.49 -22.58 8.73
N SER A 45 -15.46 -23.54 9.66
CA SER A 45 -14.83 -23.39 10.99
C SER A 45 -13.30 -23.47 10.98
N SER A 46 -12.67 -23.39 9.80
CA SER A 46 -11.22 -23.50 9.59
C SER A 46 -10.39 -22.56 10.48
N GLU A 47 -9.34 -23.10 11.11
CA GLU A 47 -8.29 -22.31 11.78
C GLU A 47 -7.39 -21.55 10.77
N ALA A 48 -7.69 -21.62 9.48
CA ALA A 48 -6.93 -21.00 8.41
C ALA A 48 -7.79 -20.18 7.43
N VAL A 49 -7.21 -19.07 6.97
CA VAL A 49 -7.71 -18.22 5.88
C VAL A 49 -6.68 -18.28 4.75
N SER A 50 -7.14 -18.54 3.52
CA SER A 50 -6.27 -18.57 2.33
C SER A 50 -6.84 -17.67 1.26
N MET A 51 -5.98 -16.86 0.66
CA MET A 51 -6.34 -15.84 -0.32
C MET A 51 -5.42 -15.95 -1.52
N TYR A 52 -6.00 -15.80 -2.70
CA TYR A 52 -5.29 -15.95 -3.97
C TYR A 52 -5.52 -14.71 -4.81
N TYR A 53 -4.47 -14.22 -5.46
CA TYR A 53 -4.56 -13.05 -6.33
C TYR A 53 -3.67 -13.21 -7.55
N GLN A 54 -4.28 -13.05 -8.73
CA GLN A 54 -3.57 -13.00 -10.00
C GLN A 54 -3.21 -11.53 -10.31
N ALA A 55 -1.93 -11.20 -10.16
CA ALA A 55 -1.35 -9.97 -10.69
C ALA A 55 -0.94 -10.17 -12.16
N GLU A 56 -0.51 -9.10 -12.82
CA GLU A 56 -0.11 -9.13 -14.24
C GLU A 56 0.95 -10.21 -14.53
N ASN A 57 2.03 -10.24 -13.73
CA ASN A 57 3.19 -11.12 -13.94
C ASN A 57 3.32 -12.22 -12.89
N TYR A 58 2.40 -12.29 -11.92
CA TYR A 58 2.55 -13.12 -10.73
C TYR A 58 1.22 -13.67 -10.26
N PHE A 59 1.28 -14.86 -9.67
CA PHE A 59 0.22 -15.43 -8.87
C PHE A 59 0.66 -15.40 -7.40
N LEU A 60 -0.17 -14.83 -6.54
CA LEU A 60 0.10 -14.63 -5.12
C LEU A 60 -0.83 -15.50 -4.30
N GLU A 61 -0.28 -16.15 -3.29
CA GLU A 61 -1.00 -16.96 -2.31
C GLU A 61 -0.64 -16.44 -0.93
N LEU A 62 -1.64 -16.05 -0.15
CA LEU A 62 -1.48 -15.63 1.23
C LEU A 62 -2.27 -16.58 2.12
N HIS A 63 -1.56 -17.30 2.98
CA HIS A 63 -2.13 -18.23 3.94
C HIS A 63 -1.90 -17.71 5.34
N ILE A 64 -2.96 -17.70 6.14
CA ILE A 64 -2.92 -17.36 7.55
C ILE A 64 -3.46 -18.54 8.31
N GLN A 65 -2.73 -19.00 9.31
CA GLN A 65 -3.11 -20.14 10.10
C GLN A 65 -2.95 -19.84 11.58
N LYS A 66 -4.00 -20.11 12.35
CA LYS A 66 -3.92 -20.17 13.80
C LYS A 66 -3.35 -21.52 14.21
N MET A 67 -2.31 -21.49 15.02
CA MET A 67 -1.64 -22.65 15.56
C MET A 67 -2.02 -22.85 17.03
N GLN A 68 -2.00 -24.11 17.46
CA GLN A 68 -2.20 -24.47 18.87
C GLN A 68 -1.01 -24.09 19.75
N ARG A 69 0.17 -23.89 19.17
CA ARG A 69 1.41 -23.55 19.88
C ARG A 69 2.22 -22.53 19.09
N ILE A 70 3.02 -21.74 19.81
CA ILE A 70 4.00 -20.84 19.22
C ILE A 70 5.08 -21.69 18.55
N ILE A 71 5.36 -21.42 17.28
CA ILE A 71 6.46 -22.05 16.54
C ILE A 71 7.55 -21.00 16.36
N LEU A 72 8.75 -21.35 16.82
CA LEU A 72 9.97 -20.61 16.58
C LEU A 72 10.78 -21.41 15.56
N SER A 73 11.00 -20.84 14.38
CA SER A 73 11.71 -21.47 13.28
C SER A 73 12.50 -20.41 12.52
N GLU A 74 13.68 -20.77 12.05
CA GLU A 74 14.47 -19.95 11.13
C GLU A 74 13.71 -19.67 9.82
N LYS A 75 12.69 -20.48 9.49
CA LYS A 75 11.74 -20.23 8.39
C LYS A 75 11.00 -18.89 8.58
N PHE A 76 10.72 -18.48 9.82
CA PHE A 76 10.02 -17.24 10.12
C PHE A 76 10.98 -16.06 10.18
N ASN A 77 11.56 -15.74 9.03
CA ASN A 77 12.61 -14.74 8.91
C ASN A 77 12.10 -13.34 8.56
N THR A 78 10.81 -13.17 8.27
CA THR A 78 10.24 -11.89 7.84
C THR A 78 9.13 -11.37 8.76
N ASN A 79 8.45 -10.30 8.36
CA ASN A 79 7.34 -9.68 9.08
C ASN A 79 6.24 -9.24 8.09
N PRO A 80 4.99 -9.04 8.56
CA PRO A 80 3.88 -8.68 7.68
C PRO A 80 4.10 -7.34 6.96
N PHE A 81 4.84 -6.41 7.56
CA PHE A 81 5.15 -5.13 6.94
C PHE A 81 6.02 -5.29 5.69
N PHE A 82 7.05 -6.13 5.74
CA PHE A 82 7.87 -6.41 4.57
C PHE A 82 7.07 -7.18 3.51
N MET A 83 6.23 -8.13 3.91
CA MET A 83 5.31 -8.81 2.99
C MET A 83 4.41 -7.83 2.25
N GLN A 84 3.82 -6.83 2.94
CA GLN A 84 3.01 -5.78 2.30
C GLN A 84 3.81 -5.04 1.23
N GLN A 85 5.07 -4.69 1.52
CA GLN A 85 5.92 -4.01 0.54
C GLN A 85 6.17 -4.89 -0.69
N VAL A 86 6.39 -6.19 -0.52
CA VAL A 86 6.57 -7.12 -1.64
C VAL A 86 5.32 -7.17 -2.51
N ILE A 87 4.14 -7.30 -1.90
CA ILE A 87 2.85 -7.29 -2.62
C ILE A 87 2.65 -5.97 -3.38
N GLN A 88 2.89 -4.83 -2.74
CA GLN A 88 2.79 -3.51 -3.37
C GLN A 88 3.76 -3.33 -4.54
N ARG A 89 4.98 -3.86 -4.44
CA ARG A 89 5.94 -3.83 -5.55
C ARG A 89 5.51 -4.73 -6.70
N ILE A 90 4.94 -5.88 -6.41
CA ILE A 90 4.40 -6.81 -7.41
C ILE A 90 3.21 -6.18 -8.13
N THR A 91 2.28 -5.58 -7.40
CA THR A 91 1.08 -4.94 -7.97
C THR A 91 1.41 -3.66 -8.73
N ALA A 92 2.52 -2.98 -8.40
CA ALA A 92 3.09 -1.89 -9.17
C ALA A 92 3.92 -2.35 -10.38
N SER A 93 3.92 -3.66 -10.71
CA SER A 93 4.66 -4.25 -11.83
C SER A 93 6.16 -3.93 -11.83
N HIS A 94 6.78 -3.83 -10.64
CA HIS A 94 8.22 -3.69 -10.54
C HIS A 94 8.96 -4.89 -11.14
N HIS A 95 10.14 -4.64 -11.71
CA HIS A 95 11.02 -5.68 -12.22
C HIS A 95 11.33 -6.74 -11.14
N HIS A 96 11.27 -8.01 -11.53
CA HIS A 96 11.55 -9.14 -10.65
C HIS A 96 12.91 -9.03 -9.94
N ASP A 97 13.96 -8.66 -10.70
CA ASP A 97 15.32 -8.52 -10.15
C ASP A 97 15.40 -7.41 -9.08
N LEU A 98 14.58 -6.36 -9.20
CA LEU A 98 14.44 -5.33 -8.16
C LEU A 98 13.77 -5.91 -6.91
N ILE A 99 12.70 -6.71 -7.07
CA ILE A 99 12.00 -7.35 -5.96
C ILE A 99 12.95 -8.30 -5.20
N LEU A 100 13.62 -9.22 -5.90
CA LEU A 100 14.59 -10.15 -5.31
C LEU A 100 15.72 -9.41 -4.59
N ARG A 101 16.25 -8.34 -5.19
CA ARG A 101 17.27 -7.51 -4.56
C ARG A 101 16.78 -6.88 -3.25
N LYS A 102 15.52 -6.43 -3.18
CA LYS A 102 14.95 -5.87 -1.95
C LYS A 102 14.77 -6.93 -0.86
N ILE A 103 14.39 -8.15 -1.23
CA ILE A 103 14.30 -9.30 -0.32
C ILE A 103 15.68 -9.64 0.26
N ARG A 104 16.70 -9.79 -0.59
CA ARG A 104 18.08 -10.06 -0.17
C ARG A 104 18.66 -8.95 0.70
N GLN A 105 18.31 -7.69 0.45
CA GLN A 105 18.71 -6.55 1.29
C GLN A 105 18.14 -6.60 2.71
N GLN A 106 17.09 -7.39 2.96
CA GLN A 106 16.60 -7.68 4.31
C GLN A 106 17.28 -8.89 4.96
N GLY A 107 18.27 -9.51 4.29
CA GLY A 107 18.93 -10.72 4.77
C GLY A 107 18.09 -11.98 4.61
N LEU A 108 17.05 -11.94 3.77
CA LEU A 108 16.13 -13.06 3.56
C LEU A 108 16.53 -13.88 2.34
N ASP A 109 16.53 -15.20 2.51
CA ASP A 109 16.61 -16.17 1.40
C ASP A 109 15.21 -16.77 1.18
N GLY A 110 14.41 -16.09 0.37
CA GLY A 110 13.02 -16.48 0.07
C GLY A 110 12.89 -17.33 -1.20
N GLY A 111 13.98 -17.77 -1.82
CA GLY A 111 13.95 -18.34 -3.18
C GLY A 111 13.80 -17.28 -4.29
N GLU A 112 13.94 -17.73 -5.54
CA GLU A 112 13.82 -16.86 -6.73
C GLU A 112 12.44 -17.02 -7.41
N ASN A 113 11.94 -18.24 -7.55
CA ASN A 113 10.61 -18.56 -8.08
C ASN A 113 10.21 -20.00 -7.69
N PRO A 114 9.22 -20.24 -6.81
CA PRO A 114 8.47 -19.22 -6.08
C PRO A 114 9.33 -18.44 -5.08
N ILE A 115 8.90 -17.21 -4.79
CA ILE A 115 9.36 -16.47 -3.61
C ILE A 115 8.44 -16.86 -2.44
N CYS A 116 9.02 -17.41 -1.38
CA CYS A 116 8.34 -17.84 -0.17
C CYS A 116 8.78 -16.98 1.01
N LEU A 117 7.84 -16.26 1.62
CA LEU A 117 8.06 -15.44 2.79
C LEU A 117 7.14 -15.90 3.91
N SER A 118 7.70 -16.19 5.08
CA SER A 118 6.93 -16.67 6.22
C SER A 118 7.22 -15.85 7.47
N CYS A 119 6.20 -15.55 8.27
CA CYS A 119 6.37 -14.98 9.59
C CYS A 119 5.43 -15.61 10.62
N SER A 120 5.84 -15.54 11.88
CA SER A 120 5.05 -15.96 13.04
C SER A 120 4.79 -14.75 13.92
N MET A 121 3.53 -14.56 14.32
CA MET A 121 3.08 -13.55 15.28
C MET A 121 2.33 -14.25 16.40
N GLY A 122 3.06 -14.60 17.46
CA GLY A 122 2.54 -15.43 18.54
C GLY A 122 2.20 -16.82 18.04
N ASN A 123 0.91 -17.16 18.04
CA ASN A 123 0.43 -18.44 17.51
C ASN A 123 -0.20 -18.33 16.12
N ILE A 124 -0.06 -17.19 15.44
CA ILE A 124 -0.53 -17.04 14.05
C ILE A 124 0.66 -17.12 13.11
N ILE A 125 0.57 -17.99 12.12
CA ILE A 125 1.52 -18.08 11.01
C ILE A 125 0.94 -17.36 9.81
N VAL A 126 1.79 -16.63 9.09
CA VAL A 126 1.48 -16.07 7.78
C VAL A 126 2.52 -16.55 6.79
N ASP A 127 2.05 -17.15 5.70
CA ASP A 127 2.87 -17.57 4.56
C ASP A 127 2.41 -16.80 3.32
N LEU A 128 3.36 -16.14 2.66
CA LEU A 128 3.19 -15.49 1.36
C LEU A 128 4.02 -16.23 0.33
N ILE A 129 3.35 -16.80 -0.66
CA ILE A 129 3.96 -17.49 -1.80
C ILE A 129 3.70 -16.65 -3.04
N VAL A 130 4.75 -16.35 -3.78
CA VAL A 130 4.67 -15.56 -5.01
C VAL A 130 5.29 -16.37 -6.15
N ASN A 131 4.43 -16.80 -7.06
CA ASN A 131 4.81 -17.52 -8.27
C ASN A 131 4.89 -16.54 -9.43
N ARG A 132 6.05 -16.42 -10.07
CA ARG A 132 6.22 -15.61 -11.27
C ARG A 132 5.76 -16.38 -12.49
N ASN A 133 4.94 -15.74 -13.33
CA ASN A 133 4.63 -16.26 -14.64
C ASN A 133 5.77 -15.91 -15.62
N GLU A 134 6.64 -16.87 -15.90
CA GLU A 134 7.82 -16.68 -16.77
C GLU A 134 7.46 -16.48 -18.24
N SER A 135 6.23 -16.86 -18.64
CA SER A 135 5.78 -16.73 -20.03
C SER A 135 5.48 -15.29 -20.45
N ILE A 136 5.36 -14.36 -19.49
CA ILE A 136 5.03 -12.96 -19.77
C ILE A 136 6.33 -12.15 -19.96
N PRO A 137 6.50 -11.45 -21.09
CA PRO A 137 7.73 -10.74 -21.42
C PRO A 137 8.04 -9.64 -20.40
N LYS A 138 9.33 -9.44 -20.11
CA LYS A 138 9.78 -8.35 -19.22
C LYS A 138 9.33 -7.01 -19.80
N LEU A 139 8.63 -6.21 -19.00
CA LEU A 139 8.24 -4.83 -19.35
C LEU A 139 9.46 -4.01 -19.79
N ALA A 140 9.27 -3.16 -20.80
CA ALA A 140 10.31 -2.26 -21.28
C ALA A 140 10.75 -1.30 -20.17
N LYS A 141 12.07 -1.01 -20.11
CA LYS A 141 12.61 -0.06 -19.12
C LYS A 141 12.03 1.34 -19.40
N PRO A 142 11.31 1.95 -18.44
CA PRO A 142 10.74 3.27 -18.62
C PRO A 142 11.82 4.37 -18.62
N LYS A 143 11.45 5.58 -19.09
CA LYS A 143 12.33 6.76 -19.10
C LYS A 143 12.76 7.12 -17.68
N ARG A 144 14.01 7.57 -17.53
CA ARG A 144 14.60 7.99 -16.24
C ARG A 144 13.88 9.21 -15.69
N GLY A 145 13.47 9.13 -14.43
CA GLY A 145 12.98 10.29 -13.68
C GLY A 145 14.10 11.05 -12.97
N THR A 146 13.74 12.13 -12.29
CA THR A 146 14.68 13.11 -11.70
C THR A 146 14.90 12.93 -10.20
N SER A 147 14.10 12.12 -9.51
CA SER A 147 14.29 11.85 -8.09
C SER A 147 15.40 10.83 -7.84
N ARG A 148 15.92 10.81 -6.60
CA ARG A 148 16.95 9.85 -6.19
C ARG A 148 16.47 8.40 -6.34
N ILE A 149 15.22 8.11 -6.00
CA ILE A 149 14.69 6.74 -6.08
C ILE A 149 14.52 6.29 -7.53
N GLU A 150 14.08 7.16 -8.43
CA GLU A 150 13.95 6.84 -9.85
C GLU A 150 15.31 6.54 -10.46
N SER A 151 16.36 7.26 -10.03
CA SER A 151 17.74 7.02 -10.44
C SER A 151 18.30 5.70 -9.88
N LEU A 152 18.04 5.39 -8.61
CA LEU A 152 18.55 4.18 -7.94
C LEU A 152 17.83 2.89 -8.39
N GLU A 153 16.52 2.97 -8.60
CA GLU A 153 15.67 1.83 -8.95
C GLU A 153 15.41 1.72 -10.46
N ASN A 154 15.79 2.72 -11.25
CA ASN A 154 15.62 2.80 -12.71
C ASN A 154 14.17 2.52 -13.15
N ARG A 155 13.22 3.21 -12.50
CA ARG A 155 11.77 3.18 -12.75
C ARG A 155 11.16 4.56 -12.43
N PRO A 156 10.00 4.94 -12.97
CA PRO A 156 9.26 6.13 -12.54
C PRO A 156 8.70 5.93 -11.14
N LEU A 157 8.24 7.02 -10.53
CA LEU A 157 7.43 6.95 -9.31
C LEU A 157 6.05 6.34 -9.60
N ASP A 158 5.52 5.56 -8.66
CA ASP A 158 4.24 4.86 -8.80
C ASP A 158 3.48 4.72 -7.47
N VAL A 159 2.45 3.86 -7.45
CA VAL A 159 1.61 3.59 -6.27
C VAL A 159 2.40 3.08 -5.05
N TYR A 160 3.51 2.36 -5.28
CA TYR A 160 4.38 1.92 -4.18
C TYR A 160 5.03 3.14 -3.52
N ASP A 161 5.45 4.14 -4.31
CA ASP A 161 6.06 5.35 -3.77
C ASP A 161 5.06 6.24 -3.04
N LEU A 162 3.82 6.34 -3.52
CA LEU A 162 2.74 6.97 -2.76
C LEU A 162 2.57 6.29 -1.38
N SER A 163 2.46 4.97 -1.38
CA SER A 163 2.30 4.18 -0.16
C SER A 163 3.49 4.30 0.78
N SER A 164 4.71 4.26 0.24
CA SER A 164 5.92 4.39 1.02
C SER A 164 6.09 5.79 1.58
N ALA A 165 5.70 6.85 0.86
CA ALA A 165 5.74 8.22 1.37
C ALA A 165 4.75 8.40 2.52
N LEU A 166 3.51 7.91 2.37
CA LEU A 166 2.52 7.92 3.44
C LEU A 166 3.01 7.16 4.68
N TYR A 167 3.62 5.98 4.51
CA TYR A 167 4.20 5.26 5.63
C TYR A 167 5.27 6.08 6.37
N LEU A 168 6.18 6.73 5.64
CA LEU A 168 7.20 7.61 6.25
C LEU A 168 6.55 8.79 6.99
N CYS A 169 5.47 9.35 6.46
CA CYS A 169 4.68 10.38 7.15
C CYS A 169 4.08 9.86 8.46
N GLN A 170 3.48 8.66 8.45
CA GLN A 170 2.88 8.05 9.65
C GLN A 170 3.92 7.82 10.76
N GLN A 171 5.15 7.51 10.40
CA GLN A 171 6.27 7.31 11.33
C GLN A 171 6.99 8.61 11.72
N ASN A 172 6.51 9.78 11.29
CA ASN A 172 7.17 11.08 11.48
C ASN A 172 8.61 11.14 10.92
N LEU A 173 8.91 10.36 9.88
CA LEU A 173 10.25 10.26 9.26
C LEU A 173 10.43 11.25 8.11
N THR A 174 10.13 12.52 8.37
CA THR A 174 10.16 13.65 7.41
C THR A 174 11.49 13.76 6.65
N GLU A 175 12.62 13.67 7.34
CA GLU A 175 13.94 13.76 6.69
C GLU A 175 14.21 12.61 5.72
N SER A 176 13.77 11.39 6.07
CA SER A 176 13.90 10.21 5.21
C SER A 176 13.06 10.33 3.95
N LEU A 177 11.86 10.92 4.08
CA LEU A 177 10.98 11.22 2.96
C LEU A 177 11.65 12.21 1.99
N PHE A 178 12.17 13.34 2.48
CA PHE A 178 12.91 14.29 1.65
C PHE A 178 14.16 13.66 1.02
N ARG A 179 14.93 12.89 1.78
CA ARG A 179 16.15 12.23 1.28
C ARG A 179 15.87 11.25 0.13
N ARG A 180 14.69 10.62 0.13
CA ARG A 180 14.27 9.66 -0.91
C ARG A 180 13.69 10.35 -2.14
N TYR A 181 12.81 11.33 -1.94
CA TYR A 181 11.91 11.82 -2.99
C TYR A 181 12.16 13.28 -3.40
N ALA A 182 12.94 14.06 -2.64
CA ALA A 182 13.27 15.43 -3.06
C ALA A 182 14.19 15.40 -4.28
N VAL A 183 13.94 16.32 -5.22
CA VAL A 183 14.81 16.52 -6.38
C VAL A 183 16.09 17.23 -5.91
N PRO A 184 17.30 16.74 -6.28
CA PRO A 184 18.58 17.26 -5.78
C PRO A 184 18.80 18.78 -5.99
N ASP A 185 18.14 19.39 -6.98
CA ASP A 185 18.31 20.80 -7.35
C ASP A 185 17.48 21.80 -6.53
N ALA A 186 16.80 21.37 -5.47
CA ALA A 186 16.16 22.26 -4.50
C ALA A 186 17.19 23.01 -3.59
N LYS A 187 18.44 23.14 -4.01
CA LYS A 187 19.51 23.91 -3.33
C LYS A 187 19.51 25.39 -3.73
N LYS A 188 18.35 26.03 -3.75
CA LYS A 188 18.30 27.50 -3.60
C LYS A 188 18.03 27.79 -2.13
N GLU A 189 18.97 28.46 -1.48
CA GLU A 189 18.84 28.97 -0.11
C GLU A 189 17.50 29.71 0.03
N GLY A 190 16.70 29.30 1.01
CA GLY A 190 15.34 29.80 1.25
C GLY A 190 14.20 29.01 0.61
N SER A 191 14.46 27.91 -0.11
CA SER A 191 13.41 27.19 -0.84
C SER A 191 12.56 26.24 0.02
N ASP A 192 11.25 26.41 -0.14
CA ASP A 192 10.12 25.61 0.32
C ASP A 192 10.36 24.10 0.06
N LYS A 193 10.98 23.38 1.02
CA LYS A 193 11.29 21.95 0.88
C LYS A 193 10.00 21.19 0.57
N ARG A 194 9.89 20.71 -0.66
CA ARG A 194 8.69 20.03 -1.17
C ARG A 194 9.05 18.72 -1.83
N VAL A 195 8.24 17.72 -1.55
CA VAL A 195 8.21 16.45 -2.26
C VAL A 195 6.91 16.38 -3.03
N ARG A 196 7.02 16.03 -4.32
CA ARG A 196 5.88 15.79 -5.20
C ARG A 196 6.03 14.40 -5.81
N ILE A 197 5.03 13.56 -5.60
CA ILE A 197 4.90 12.25 -6.24
C ILE A 197 3.65 12.31 -7.09
N SER A 198 3.76 11.92 -8.35
CA SER A 198 2.64 11.93 -9.30
C SER A 198 2.60 10.60 -10.04
N THR A 199 1.44 9.96 -10.02
CA THR A 199 1.20 8.67 -10.69
C THR A 199 -0.27 8.57 -11.06
N ARG A 200 -0.58 7.64 -11.96
CA ARG A 200 -1.95 7.29 -12.31
C ARG A 200 -2.44 6.10 -11.48
N LEU A 201 -3.67 6.17 -10.97
CA LEU A 201 -4.38 5.07 -10.30
C LEU A 201 -5.74 4.88 -10.96
N GLY A 202 -5.90 3.83 -11.76
CA GLY A 202 -7.13 3.62 -12.53
C GLY A 202 -7.42 4.81 -13.46
N HIS A 203 -8.54 5.49 -13.20
CA HIS A 203 -9.00 6.67 -13.94
C HIS A 203 -8.62 8.00 -13.27
N TYR A 204 -7.66 7.99 -12.34
CA TYR A 204 -7.24 9.20 -11.64
C TYR A 204 -5.76 9.50 -11.85
N ASP A 205 -5.46 10.78 -12.08
CA ASP A 205 -4.14 11.36 -11.84
C ASP A 205 -4.03 11.75 -10.37
N VAL A 206 -3.10 11.11 -9.67
CA VAL A 206 -2.92 11.28 -8.23
C VAL A 206 -1.62 12.02 -7.95
N VAL A 207 -1.73 13.14 -7.23
CA VAL A 207 -0.61 14.00 -6.88
C VAL A 207 -0.48 14.12 -5.37
N LEU A 208 0.56 13.51 -4.80
CA LEU A 208 0.96 13.71 -3.42
C LEU A 208 1.95 14.86 -3.34
N SER A 209 1.63 15.87 -2.53
CA SER A 209 2.50 16.99 -2.17
C SER A 209 2.78 16.97 -0.67
N PHE A 210 4.04 16.99 -0.29
CA PHE A 210 4.49 17.05 1.09
C PHE A 210 5.46 18.21 1.27
N LYS A 211 5.17 19.14 2.19
CA LYS A 211 5.99 20.34 2.41
C LYS A 211 6.14 20.67 3.89
N CYS A 212 7.26 21.26 4.26
CA CYS A 212 7.39 21.91 5.57
C CYS A 212 6.54 23.19 5.59
N ILE A 213 5.95 23.52 6.73
CA ILE A 213 5.16 24.73 6.95
C ILE A 213 5.62 25.43 8.22
N ASP A 214 5.49 26.75 8.24
CA ASP A 214 5.72 27.54 9.45
C ASP A 214 4.59 27.32 10.46
N THR A 215 4.95 26.99 11.69
CA THR A 215 4.01 26.71 12.79
C THR A 215 3.61 27.97 13.58
N ASN A 216 4.14 29.14 13.22
CA ASN A 216 3.87 30.39 13.93
C ASN A 216 2.50 31.03 13.63
N ARG A 217 1.59 30.33 12.94
CA ARG A 217 0.25 30.83 12.59
C ARG A 217 -0.80 29.76 12.84
N GLU A 218 -1.98 30.19 13.28
CA GLU A 218 -3.14 29.32 13.38
C GLU A 218 -3.50 28.78 11.99
N MET A 219 -3.61 27.46 11.88
CA MET A 219 -3.86 26.78 10.62
C MET A 219 -5.24 26.14 10.65
N VAL A 220 -6.15 26.68 9.86
CA VAL A 220 -7.48 26.07 9.63
C VAL A 220 -7.37 25.05 8.51
N VAL A 221 -7.77 23.81 8.77
CA VAL A 221 -7.88 22.78 7.72
C VAL A 221 -9.21 22.99 6.99
N PRO A 222 -9.21 23.38 5.71
CA PRO A 222 -10.46 23.49 4.97
C PRO A 222 -11.12 22.10 4.80
N PRO A 223 -12.45 22.04 4.65
CA PRO A 223 -13.16 20.81 4.26
C PRO A 223 -12.47 20.08 3.08
N PRO A 224 -12.49 18.74 3.05
CA PRO A 224 -13.28 17.83 3.90
C PRO A 224 -12.70 17.58 5.30
N GLY A 225 -11.61 18.26 5.67
CA GLY A 225 -11.00 18.18 6.98
C GLY A 225 -9.68 17.40 6.98
N ASN A 226 -9.29 16.95 8.18
CA ASN A 226 -7.97 16.41 8.46
C ASN A 226 -7.98 14.88 8.36
N ALA A 227 -7.69 14.35 7.17
CA ALA A 227 -7.70 12.92 6.90
C ALA A 227 -6.48 12.22 7.54
N SER A 228 -6.68 11.06 8.15
CA SER A 228 -5.57 10.27 8.67
C SER A 228 -4.70 9.72 7.52
N VAL A 229 -3.41 9.50 7.77
CA VAL A 229 -2.51 8.90 6.76
C VAL A 229 -2.98 7.48 6.39
N ALA A 230 -3.56 6.74 7.33
CA ALA A 230 -4.13 5.42 7.09
C ALA A 230 -5.34 5.49 6.13
N THR A 231 -6.24 6.46 6.34
CA THR A 231 -7.38 6.72 5.44
C THR A 231 -6.91 7.04 4.02
N ILE A 232 -5.92 7.96 3.89
CA ILE A 232 -5.37 8.31 2.58
C ILE A 232 -4.75 7.08 1.91
N HIS A 233 -4.05 6.24 2.67
CA HIS A 233 -3.46 5.00 2.16
C HIS A 233 -4.55 4.02 1.69
N GLN A 234 -5.61 3.81 2.45
CA GLN A 234 -6.74 2.95 2.07
C GLN A 234 -7.40 3.42 0.77
N VAL A 235 -7.69 4.71 0.64
CA VAL A 235 -8.26 5.31 -0.57
C VAL A 235 -7.37 5.04 -1.79
N ILE A 236 -6.07 5.26 -1.66
CA ILE A 236 -5.09 4.98 -2.73
C ILE A 236 -5.10 3.50 -3.12
N GLN A 237 -5.16 2.59 -2.14
CA GLN A 237 -5.23 1.16 -2.45
C GLN A 237 -6.55 0.79 -3.13
N ARG A 238 -7.70 1.25 -2.63
CA ARG A 238 -9.02 1.05 -3.27
C ARG A 238 -9.00 1.47 -4.74
N MET A 239 -8.45 2.66 -5.03
CA MET A 239 -8.32 3.17 -6.40
C MET A 239 -7.36 2.34 -7.25
N ASN A 240 -6.22 1.92 -6.69
CA ASN A 240 -5.24 1.09 -7.40
C ASN A 240 -5.84 -0.24 -7.88
N PHE A 241 -6.71 -0.84 -7.07
CA PHE A 241 -7.42 -2.08 -7.40
C PHE A 241 -8.78 -1.84 -8.09
N ARG A 242 -9.05 -0.60 -8.52
CA ARG A 242 -10.25 -0.22 -9.29
C ARG A 242 -11.56 -0.57 -8.59
N HIS A 243 -11.58 -0.46 -7.27
CA HIS A 243 -12.80 -0.62 -6.49
C HIS A 243 -13.80 0.49 -6.85
N ALA A 244 -15.09 0.18 -6.75
CA ALA A 244 -16.14 1.12 -7.12
C ALA A 244 -16.08 2.42 -6.27
N PRO A 245 -16.34 3.61 -6.87
CA PRO A 245 -16.34 4.88 -6.16
C PRO A 245 -17.17 4.89 -4.86
N ARG A 246 -18.31 4.16 -4.84
CA ARG A 246 -19.15 4.00 -3.64
C ARG A 246 -18.39 3.45 -2.43
N LEU A 247 -17.41 2.55 -2.64
CA LEU A 247 -16.63 1.95 -1.55
C LEU A 247 -15.61 2.95 -1.00
N ILE A 248 -15.07 3.81 -1.86
CA ILE A 248 -14.19 4.92 -1.46
C ILE A 248 -14.99 5.95 -0.66
N HIS A 249 -16.18 6.32 -1.15
CA HIS A 249 -17.09 7.22 -0.45
C HIS A 249 -17.46 6.69 0.95
N GLN A 250 -17.85 5.41 1.05
CA GLN A 250 -18.15 4.76 2.34
C GLN A 250 -16.97 4.80 3.31
N GLU A 251 -15.74 4.58 2.84
CA GLU A 251 -14.53 4.67 3.68
C GLU A 251 -14.32 6.10 4.22
N LEU A 252 -14.52 7.12 3.37
CA LEU A 252 -14.40 8.53 3.75
C LEU A 252 -15.49 8.96 4.73
N GLU A 253 -16.73 8.55 4.48
CA GLU A 253 -17.89 8.83 5.32
C GLU A 253 -17.74 8.17 6.71
N ALA A 254 -17.25 6.92 6.76
CA ALA A 254 -17.06 6.18 8.01
C ALA A 254 -16.05 6.86 8.96
N VAL A 255 -15.10 7.64 8.43
CA VAL A 255 -14.15 8.43 9.23
C VAL A 255 -14.57 9.89 9.42
N GLY A 256 -15.81 10.23 9.02
CA GLY A 256 -16.40 11.56 9.22
C GLY A 256 -15.91 12.64 8.25
N LEU A 257 -15.31 12.27 7.11
CA LEU A 257 -14.92 13.24 6.09
C LEU A 257 -16.11 13.57 5.20
N SER A 258 -16.42 14.86 5.06
CA SER A 258 -17.52 15.34 4.23
C SER A 258 -17.07 15.45 2.77
N VAL A 259 -17.05 14.32 2.07
CA VAL A 259 -16.81 14.21 0.62
C VAL A 259 -17.99 13.46 0.01
N THR A 260 -18.65 14.05 -0.96
CA THR A 260 -19.80 13.45 -1.66
C THR A 260 -19.36 12.41 -2.69
N LEU A 261 -20.27 11.51 -3.08
CA LEU A 261 -19.99 10.53 -4.13
C LEU A 261 -19.62 11.20 -5.47
N GLU A 262 -20.28 12.30 -5.82
CA GLU A 262 -19.97 13.10 -7.02
C GLU A 262 -18.54 13.66 -6.96
N GLU A 263 -18.09 14.16 -5.81
CA GLU A 263 -16.70 14.60 -5.63
C GLU A 263 -15.70 13.44 -5.73
N VAL A 264 -16.05 12.24 -5.27
CA VAL A 264 -15.19 11.07 -5.47
C VAL A 264 -15.00 10.78 -6.95
N GLU A 265 -16.05 10.90 -7.76
CA GLU A 265 -16.04 10.61 -9.20
C GLU A 265 -15.40 11.71 -10.05
N THR A 266 -15.59 12.98 -9.67
CA THR A 266 -15.15 14.16 -10.42
C THR A 266 -13.83 14.75 -9.92
N GLY A 267 -13.34 14.27 -8.77
CA GLY A 267 -12.07 14.62 -8.18
C GLY A 267 -12.18 15.35 -6.84
N PHE A 268 -11.26 15.03 -5.93
CA PHE A 268 -11.24 15.55 -4.58
C PHE A 268 -9.80 15.64 -4.02
N SER A 269 -9.64 16.25 -2.85
CA SER A 269 -8.36 16.34 -2.17
C SER A 269 -8.45 15.88 -0.72
N LEU A 270 -7.48 15.10 -0.28
CA LEU A 270 -7.28 14.77 1.13
C LEU A 270 -6.06 15.52 1.69
N ARG A 271 -6.17 15.98 2.93
CA ARG A 271 -5.14 16.82 3.57
C ARG A 271 -4.86 16.33 4.97
N ARG A 272 -3.60 16.45 5.38
CA ARG A 272 -3.15 16.11 6.73
C ARG A 272 -2.02 17.03 7.17
N PHE A 273 -2.16 17.61 8.36
CA PHE A 273 -1.03 18.26 9.04
C PHE A 273 -0.39 17.29 10.02
N ILE A 274 0.93 17.17 9.95
CA ILE A 274 1.75 16.31 10.81
C ILE A 274 2.91 17.15 11.31
N ASN A 275 2.88 17.52 12.58
CA ASN A 275 3.87 18.42 13.18
C ASN A 275 4.01 19.73 12.36
N ASN A 276 5.21 20.01 11.84
CA ASN A 276 5.52 21.14 10.98
C ASN A 276 5.44 20.82 9.49
N THR A 277 4.61 19.85 9.08
CA THR A 277 4.47 19.43 7.68
C THR A 277 3.02 19.37 7.23
N ALA A 278 2.81 19.75 5.97
CA ALA A 278 1.55 19.66 5.27
C ALA A 278 1.63 18.57 4.19
N LEU A 279 0.79 17.57 4.32
CA LEU A 279 0.52 16.55 3.32
C LEU A 279 -0.79 16.90 2.61
N ARG A 280 -0.76 16.88 1.28
CA ARG A 280 -1.94 17.00 0.43
C ARG A 280 -1.87 15.92 -0.64
N VAL A 281 -2.97 15.22 -0.88
CA VAL A 281 -3.14 14.30 -2.00
C VAL A 281 -4.33 14.75 -2.81
N ASP A 282 -4.07 15.07 -4.07
CA ASP A 282 -5.10 15.44 -5.05
C ASP A 282 -5.42 14.22 -5.92
N PHE A 283 -6.71 13.92 -6.06
CA PHE A 283 -7.24 12.88 -6.93
C PHE A 283 -8.00 13.58 -8.06
N LEU A 284 -7.42 13.63 -9.25
CA LEU A 284 -7.98 14.32 -10.41
C LEU A 284 -8.47 13.27 -11.42
N PRO A 285 -9.67 13.38 -11.99
CA PRO A 285 -10.12 12.47 -13.03
C PRO A 285 -9.18 12.59 -14.24
N HIS A 286 -8.90 11.44 -14.85
CA HIS A 286 -8.08 11.31 -16.05
C HIS A 286 -9.02 10.95 -17.21
N ASP A 287 -9.16 11.89 -18.14
CA ASP A 287 -9.99 11.78 -19.35
C ASP A 287 -9.63 10.55 -20.22
#